data_AF-A0A6L9Q904-F1
#
_entry.id   AF-A0A6L9Q904-F1
#
_cell.length_a   1.000
_cell.length_b   1.000
_cell.length_c   1.000
_cell.angle_alpha   90.00
_cell.angle_beta   90.00
_cell.angle_gamma   90.00
#
_symmetry.space_group_name_H-M   'P 1'
#
loop_
_entity.id
_entity.type
_entity.pdbx_description
1 polymer ?
#
loop_
_entity_poly.entity_id
_entity_poly.type
_entity_poly.pdbx_seq_one_letter_code
_entity_poly.pdbx_strand_id
1 'polypeptide(L)'
;MNPLNSPLEIGVRALVLLAESHPRPLDLAQLALLDHAVLHSGDLNGPPSLHPSLPGHTGELGMKRTVLEQALLVLIRAGLAKVDADETGLIYRATERGPAFVDILEAPYVERLRQRAEWAVHHWAPETDVRATTANLLNGSLPSPTQFEGRRD
;
A
#
# COMPACT_ATOMS: atom_id res chain seq x y z
N MET A 1 20.52 10.92 8.28
CA MET A 1 19.88 9.96 7.36
C MET A 1 18.47 9.75 7.89
N ASN A 2 17.42 10.07 7.12
CA ASN A 2 16.05 9.81 7.56
C ASN A 2 15.67 8.39 7.09
N PRO A 3 15.51 7.41 7.99
CA PRO A 3 15.20 6.03 7.60
C PRO A 3 13.78 5.89 7.02
N LEU A 4 12.83 6.74 7.44
CA LEU A 4 11.45 6.72 7.01
C LEU A 4 11.27 7.41 5.65
N ASN A 5 10.44 6.83 4.78
CA ASN A 5 10.25 7.28 3.40
C ASN A 5 11.54 7.29 2.56
N SER A 6 12.56 6.53 2.98
CA SER A 6 13.74 6.29 2.15
C SER A 6 13.39 5.36 0.98
N PRO A 7 14.14 5.39 -0.14
CA PRO A 7 13.89 4.47 -1.25
C PRO A 7 13.91 2.99 -0.84
N LEU A 8 14.74 2.63 0.14
CA LEU A 8 14.79 1.29 0.72
C LEU A 8 13.50 0.95 1.46
N GLU A 9 13.05 1.81 2.36
CA GLU A 9 11.84 1.58 3.16
C GLU A 9 10.59 1.52 2.27
N ILE A 10 10.48 2.41 1.26
CA ILE A 10 9.40 2.36 0.26
C ILE A 10 9.43 1.03 -0.53
N GLY A 11 10.61 0.53 -0.89
CA GLY A 11 10.76 -0.77 -1.52
C GLY A 11 10.31 -1.93 -0.64
N VAL A 12 10.61 -1.89 0.66
CA VAL A 12 10.13 -2.90 1.61
C VAL A 12 8.60 -2.83 1.74
N ARG A 13 8.00 -1.64 1.85
CA ARG A 13 6.53 -1.49 1.89
C ARG A 13 5.86 -2.01 0.63
N ALA A 14 6.39 -1.66 -0.55
CA ALA A 14 5.87 -2.15 -1.82
C ALA A 14 5.97 -3.68 -1.91
N LEU A 15 7.09 -4.27 -1.48
CA LEU A 15 7.26 -5.72 -1.48
C LEU A 15 6.28 -6.41 -0.52
N VAL A 16 6.10 -5.89 0.70
CA VAL A 16 5.16 -6.47 1.67
C VAL A 16 3.72 -6.41 1.14
N LEU A 17 3.31 -5.29 0.52
CA LEU A 17 1.98 -5.18 -0.09
C LEU A 17 1.77 -6.18 -1.24
N LEU A 18 2.77 -6.32 -2.12
CA LEU A 18 2.72 -7.30 -3.21
C LEU A 18 2.78 -8.75 -2.71
N ALA A 19 3.48 -9.00 -1.60
CA ALA A 19 3.55 -10.31 -0.97
C ALA A 19 2.19 -10.68 -0.35
N GLU A 20 1.54 -9.77 0.37
CA GLU A 20 0.20 -10.04 0.92
C GLU A 20 -0.90 -10.10 -0.14
N SER A 21 -0.73 -9.43 -1.28
CA SER A 21 -1.67 -9.59 -2.40
C SER A 21 -1.44 -10.86 -3.20
N HIS A 22 -0.30 -11.56 -3.05
CA HIS A 22 0.08 -12.69 -3.89
C HIS A 22 -0.99 -13.82 -3.86
N PRO A 23 -1.39 -14.39 -5.02
CA PRO A 23 -0.88 -14.15 -6.38
C PRO A 23 -1.61 -13.04 -7.16
N ARG A 24 -2.50 -12.28 -6.52
CA ARG A 24 -3.28 -11.22 -7.15
C ARG A 24 -2.37 -10.04 -7.52
N PRO A 25 -2.42 -9.57 -8.77
CA PRO A 25 -1.68 -8.38 -9.18
C PRO A 25 -2.35 -7.09 -8.70
N LEU A 26 -1.58 -6.02 -8.63
CA LEU A 26 -2.00 -4.67 -8.30
C LEU A 26 -1.46 -3.69 -9.35
N ASP A 27 -2.27 -2.73 -9.78
CA ASP A 27 -1.79 -1.60 -10.55
C ASP A 27 -1.05 -0.59 -9.64
N LEU A 28 -0.40 0.40 -10.25
CA LEU A 28 0.37 1.40 -9.50
C LEU A 28 -0.49 2.29 -8.60
N ALA A 29 -1.75 2.56 -8.99
CA ALA A 29 -2.66 3.39 -8.21
C ALA A 29 -3.16 2.65 -6.98
N GLN A 30 -3.49 1.36 -7.13
CA GLN A 30 -3.82 0.45 -6.03
C GLN A 30 -2.66 0.35 -5.04
N LEU A 31 -1.42 0.15 -5.52
CA LEU A 31 -0.24 0.12 -4.66
C LEU A 31 -0.02 1.42 -3.90
N ALA A 32 -0.15 2.57 -4.57
CA ALA A 32 0.00 3.87 -3.92
C ALA A 32 -1.09 4.12 -2.86
N LEU A 33 -2.32 3.67 -3.13
CA LEU A 33 -3.43 3.80 -2.20
C LEU A 33 -3.26 2.88 -0.98
N LEU A 34 -2.86 1.62 -1.20
CA LEU A 34 -2.56 0.68 -0.13
C LEU A 34 -1.37 1.14 0.72
N ASP A 35 -0.32 1.69 0.10
CA ASP A 35 0.81 2.28 0.83
C ASP A 35 0.36 3.42 1.74
N HIS A 36 -0.54 4.28 1.26
CA HIS A 36 -1.15 5.30 2.09
C HIS A 36 -1.98 4.69 3.24
N ALA A 37 -2.80 3.69 2.95
CA ALA A 37 -3.62 3.04 3.97
C ALA A 37 -2.80 2.38 5.07
N VAL A 38 -1.68 1.74 4.73
CA VAL A 38 -0.74 1.14 5.69
C VAL A 38 -0.14 2.21 6.62
N LEU A 39 0.21 3.37 6.09
CA LEU A 39 0.84 4.43 6.85
C LEU A 39 -0.12 5.15 7.77
N HIS A 40 -1.35 5.37 7.30
CA HIS A 40 -2.40 6.13 7.97
C HIS A 40 -3.54 5.21 8.44
N SER A 41 -3.22 3.97 8.77
CA SER A 41 -4.22 2.95 9.10
C SER A 41 -5.13 3.38 10.26
N GLY A 42 -4.60 4.13 11.24
CA GLY A 42 -5.39 4.63 12.37
C GLY A 42 -6.45 5.65 11.96
N ASP A 43 -6.16 6.47 10.94
CA ASP A 43 -7.09 7.48 10.42
C ASP A 43 -8.20 6.85 9.57
N LEU A 44 -8.00 5.59 9.16
CA LEU A 44 -8.89 4.81 8.30
C LEU A 44 -9.63 3.70 9.08
N ASN A 45 -9.77 3.86 10.40
CA ASN A 45 -10.40 2.90 11.32
C ASN A 45 -9.71 1.52 11.35
N GLY A 46 -8.41 1.47 11.07
CA GLY A 46 -7.56 0.29 11.16
C GLY A 46 -6.68 0.25 12.42
N PRO A 47 -5.64 -0.62 12.43
CA PRO A 47 -4.61 -0.63 13.48
C PRO A 47 -3.92 0.74 13.63
N PRO A 48 -3.22 1.01 14.75
CA PRO A 48 -2.51 2.28 14.94
C PRO A 48 -1.56 2.58 13.76
N SER A 49 -1.58 3.80 13.24
CA SER A 49 -0.76 4.25 12.12
C SER A 49 0.72 3.87 12.28
N LEU A 50 1.37 3.48 11.19
CA LEU A 50 2.77 3.04 11.22
C LEU A 50 3.71 4.20 11.56
N HIS A 51 3.38 5.40 11.09
CA HIS A 51 4.12 6.63 11.33
C HIS A 51 3.31 7.57 12.23
N PRO A 52 3.98 8.36 13.10
CA PRO A 52 3.30 9.40 13.86
C PRO A 52 2.79 10.50 12.92
N SER A 53 1.61 11.04 13.22
CA SER A 53 1.02 12.16 12.48
C SER A 53 1.96 13.38 12.59
N LEU A 54 2.48 13.87 11.46
CA LEU A 54 3.24 15.11 11.39
C LEU A 54 2.38 16.25 10.81
N PRO A 55 2.61 17.52 11.13
CA PRO A 55 1.91 18.62 10.46
C PRO A 55 2.34 18.71 8.97
N GLY A 56 1.39 18.68 8.02
CA GLY A 56 1.64 19.00 6.58
C GLY A 56 1.44 17.87 5.55
N HIS A 57 0.39 17.06 5.68
CA HIS A 57 0.20 15.78 4.95
C HIS A 57 -0.28 15.84 3.49
N THR A 58 -0.34 17.00 2.86
CA THR A 58 -1.01 17.13 1.55
C THR A 58 -0.17 16.63 0.35
N GLY A 59 1.12 16.32 0.54
CA GLY A 59 2.05 15.97 -0.55
C GLY A 59 2.39 14.48 -0.73
N GLU A 60 1.88 13.59 0.14
CA GLU A 60 2.42 12.24 0.25
C GLU A 60 2.18 11.35 -0.98
N LEU A 61 1.00 11.39 -1.60
CA LEU A 61 0.69 10.47 -2.72
C LEU A 61 1.46 10.80 -4.01
N GLY A 62 1.66 12.09 -4.31
CA GLY A 62 2.31 12.55 -5.53
C GLY A 62 3.82 12.32 -5.54
N MET A 63 4.50 12.64 -4.42
CA MET A 63 5.95 12.42 -4.28
C MET A 63 6.31 10.93 -4.20
N LYS A 64 5.38 10.07 -3.75
CA LYS A 64 5.58 8.63 -3.65
C LYS A 64 5.55 7.92 -4.99
N ARG A 65 4.84 8.41 -6.01
CA ARG A 65 4.63 7.64 -7.25
C ARG A 65 5.94 7.33 -8.00
N THR A 66 6.78 8.33 -8.27
CA THR A 66 8.07 8.10 -8.95
C THR A 66 9.00 7.22 -8.12
N VAL A 67 9.03 7.41 -6.80
CA VAL A 67 9.88 6.61 -5.91
C VAL A 67 9.38 5.16 -5.82
N LEU A 68 8.06 4.96 -5.81
CA LEU A 68 7.41 3.65 -5.85
C LEU A 68 7.71 2.93 -7.17
N GLU A 69 7.64 3.62 -8.31
CA GLU A 69 8.05 3.06 -9.61
C GLU A 69 9.52 2.61 -9.60
N GLN A 70 10.43 3.45 -9.07
CA GLN A 70 11.84 3.07 -8.94
C GLN A 70 12.03 1.88 -8.00
N ALA A 71 11.30 1.84 -6.88
CA ALA A 71 11.32 0.73 -5.95
C ALA A 71 10.84 -0.58 -6.61
N LEU A 72 9.74 -0.54 -7.36
CA LEU A 72 9.23 -1.68 -8.14
C LEU A 72 10.28 -2.16 -9.15
N LEU A 73 10.97 -1.25 -9.85
CA LEU A 73 12.07 -1.59 -10.75
C LEU A 73 13.23 -2.32 -10.04
N VAL A 74 13.55 -1.95 -8.80
CA VAL A 74 14.56 -2.65 -7.99
C VAL A 74 14.07 -4.06 -7.61
N LEU A 75 12.82 -4.19 -7.15
CA LEU A 75 12.22 -5.47 -6.77
C LEU A 75 12.13 -6.43 -7.96
N ILE A 76 11.81 -5.91 -9.15
CA ILE A 76 11.77 -6.67 -10.40
C ILE A 76 13.16 -7.17 -10.77
N ARG A 77 14.18 -6.30 -10.71
CA ARG A 77 15.58 -6.69 -10.97
C ARG A 77 16.11 -7.70 -9.96
N ALA A 78 15.63 -7.67 -8.72
CA ALA A 78 15.94 -8.65 -7.69
C ALA A 78 15.17 -9.99 -7.85
N GLY A 79 14.23 -10.08 -8.80
CA GLY A 79 13.39 -11.25 -9.01
C GLY A 79 12.37 -11.48 -7.88
N LEU A 80 12.05 -10.44 -7.10
CA LEU A 80 11.08 -10.51 -5.99
C LEU A 80 9.67 -10.13 -6.46
N ALA A 81 9.58 -9.22 -7.42
CA ALA A 81 8.35 -8.83 -8.09
C ALA A 81 8.47 -9.02 -9.61
N LYS A 82 7.36 -8.92 -10.32
CA LYS A 82 7.33 -8.81 -11.76
C LYS A 82 6.22 -7.87 -12.22
N VAL A 83 6.35 -7.40 -13.45
CA VAL A 83 5.37 -6.57 -14.15
C VAL A 83 4.82 -7.36 -15.32
N ASP A 84 3.50 -7.35 -15.45
CA ASP A 84 2.75 -7.87 -16.59
C ASP A 84 1.92 -6.70 -17.16
N ALA A 85 1.33 -6.87 -18.35
CA ALA A 85 0.42 -5.89 -18.94
C ALA A 85 -0.94 -6.53 -19.23
N ASP A 86 -2.02 -5.81 -18.98
CA ASP A 86 -3.40 -6.19 -19.30
C ASP A 86 -4.15 -5.06 -20.03
N GLU A 87 -5.46 -5.23 -20.26
CA GLU A 87 -6.29 -4.19 -20.91
C GLU A 87 -6.37 -2.86 -20.12
N THR A 88 -5.99 -2.84 -18.85
CA THR A 88 -6.04 -1.67 -17.97
C THR A 88 -4.69 -0.96 -17.82
N GLY A 89 -3.59 -1.64 -18.17
CA GLY A 89 -2.24 -1.08 -18.21
C GLY A 89 -1.19 -2.01 -17.61
N LEU A 90 -0.24 -1.42 -16.87
CA LEU A 90 0.81 -2.17 -16.18
C LEU A 90 0.31 -2.64 -14.83
N ILE A 91 0.52 -3.92 -14.55
CA ILE A 91 0.17 -4.56 -13.30
C ILE A 91 1.39 -5.22 -12.68
N TYR A 92 1.49 -5.18 -11.36
CA TYR A 92 2.63 -5.65 -10.59
C TYR A 92 2.18 -6.75 -9.64
N ARG A 93 3.02 -7.78 -9.47
CA ARG A 93 2.76 -8.87 -8.53
C ARG A 93 4.07 -9.37 -7.93
N ALA A 94 4.00 -9.92 -6.72
CA ALA A 94 5.10 -10.71 -6.22
C ALA A 94 5.34 -11.93 -7.11
N THR A 95 6.60 -12.37 -7.16
CA THR A 95 6.93 -13.72 -7.61
C THR A 95 6.80 -14.66 -6.39
N GLU A 96 6.94 -15.97 -6.61
CA GLU A 96 7.03 -16.93 -5.49
C GLU A 96 8.16 -16.62 -4.50
N ARG A 97 9.19 -15.87 -4.93
CA ARG A 97 10.30 -15.43 -4.05
C ARG A 97 9.94 -14.24 -3.18
N GLY A 98 8.90 -13.48 -3.52
CA GLY A 98 8.50 -12.27 -2.80
C GLY A 98 8.04 -12.57 -1.38
N PRO A 99 6.98 -13.38 -1.18
CA PRO A 99 6.53 -13.78 0.15
C PRO A 99 7.64 -14.45 0.96
N ALA A 100 8.38 -15.39 0.35
CA ALA A 100 9.49 -16.08 1.01
C ALA A 100 10.60 -15.12 1.47
N PHE A 101 10.87 -14.04 0.73
CA PHE A 101 11.83 -13.03 1.15
C PHE A 101 11.29 -12.20 2.32
N VAL A 102 10.01 -11.85 2.31
CA VAL A 102 9.35 -11.12 3.40
C VAL A 102 9.36 -11.94 4.69
N ASP A 103 9.13 -13.25 4.61
CA ASP A 103 9.15 -14.15 5.78
C ASP A 103 10.51 -14.21 6.50
N ILE A 104 11.61 -13.90 5.80
CA ILE A 104 12.96 -13.86 6.37
C ILE A 104 13.23 -12.53 7.11
N LEU A 105 12.40 -11.49 6.90
CA LEU A 105 12.61 -10.18 7.50
C LEU A 105 12.09 -10.13 8.94
N GLU A 106 12.98 -10.33 9.91
CA GLU A 106 12.64 -10.41 11.34
C GLU A 106 12.60 -9.04 12.06
N ALA A 107 12.76 -7.94 11.34
CA ALA A 107 12.80 -6.62 11.96
C ALA A 107 11.43 -6.26 12.58
N PRO A 108 11.37 -5.74 13.83
CA PRO A 108 10.09 -5.37 14.46
C PRO A 108 9.24 -4.36 13.66
N TYR A 109 9.90 -3.55 12.84
CA TYR A 109 9.21 -2.65 11.91
C TYR A 109 8.47 -3.43 10.80
N VAL A 110 9.08 -4.48 10.25
CA VAL A 110 8.49 -5.29 9.19
C VAL A 110 7.29 -6.06 9.73
N GLU A 111 7.35 -6.58 10.95
CA GLU A 111 6.18 -7.24 11.57
C GLU A 111 4.98 -6.30 11.68
N ARG A 112 5.21 -5.06 12.15
CA ARG A 112 4.16 -4.02 12.20
C ARG A 112 3.63 -3.67 10.81
N LEU A 113 4.51 -3.60 9.82
CA LEU A 113 4.16 -3.32 8.43
C LEU A 113 3.29 -4.45 7.85
N ARG A 114 3.64 -5.72 8.08
CA ARG A 114 2.87 -6.89 7.64
C ARG A 114 1.47 -6.91 8.21
N GLN A 115 1.32 -6.67 9.52
CA GLN A 115 0.01 -6.57 10.16
C GLN A 115 -0.90 -5.52 9.50
N ARG A 116 -0.33 -4.38 9.10
CA ARG A 116 -1.11 -3.30 8.45
C ARG A 116 -1.35 -3.59 6.98
N ALA A 117 -0.42 -4.25 6.30
CA ALA A 117 -0.60 -4.68 4.92
C ALA A 117 -1.70 -5.73 4.79
N GLU A 118 -1.73 -6.72 5.70
CA GLU A 118 -2.81 -7.71 5.82
C GLU A 118 -4.17 -6.99 5.97
N TRP A 119 -4.27 -6.08 6.94
CA TRP A 119 -5.49 -5.31 7.15
C TRP A 119 -5.87 -4.49 5.91
N ALA A 120 -4.91 -3.77 5.32
CA ALA A 120 -5.16 -2.91 4.16
C ALA A 120 -5.63 -3.72 2.94
N VAL A 121 -5.03 -4.88 2.68
CA VAL A 121 -5.33 -5.72 1.51
C VAL A 121 -6.62 -6.53 1.69
N HIS A 122 -6.87 -7.06 2.88
CA HIS A 122 -7.97 -8.01 3.10
C HIS A 122 -9.22 -7.40 3.72
N HIS A 123 -9.10 -6.27 4.43
CA HIS A 123 -10.23 -5.65 5.12
C HIS A 123 -10.59 -4.30 4.49
N TRP A 124 -9.60 -3.44 4.26
CA TRP A 124 -9.87 -2.08 3.80
C TRP A 124 -10.09 -1.97 2.29
N ALA A 125 -9.23 -2.58 1.47
CA ALA A 125 -9.31 -2.48 0.01
C ALA A 125 -10.60 -3.05 -0.60
N PRO A 126 -11.17 -4.19 -0.13
CA PRO A 126 -12.43 -4.71 -0.69
C PRO A 126 -13.62 -3.77 -0.56
N GLU A 127 -13.62 -2.89 0.44
CA GLU A 127 -14.70 -1.93 0.70
C GLU A 127 -14.44 -0.56 0.04
N THR A 128 -13.30 -0.40 -0.63
CA THR A 128 -12.82 0.90 -1.09
C THR A 128 -12.84 1.00 -2.61
N ASP A 129 -13.58 1.99 -3.14
CA ASP A 129 -13.40 2.41 -4.52
C ASP A 129 -12.05 3.13 -4.66
N VAL A 130 -11.10 2.45 -5.32
CA VAL A 130 -9.74 2.93 -5.53
C VAL A 130 -9.71 4.26 -6.28
N ARG A 131 -10.56 4.43 -7.30
CA ARG A 131 -10.58 5.63 -8.16
C ARG A 131 -11.18 6.82 -7.40
N ALA A 132 -12.30 6.61 -6.74
CA ALA A 132 -12.92 7.64 -5.91
C ALA A 132 -11.99 8.08 -4.78
N THR A 133 -11.37 7.12 -4.09
CA THR A 133 -10.49 7.41 -2.94
C THR A 133 -9.20 8.10 -3.35
N THR A 134 -8.56 7.68 -4.44
CA THR A 134 -7.36 8.39 -4.94
C THR A 134 -7.69 9.83 -5.36
N ALA A 135 -8.83 10.08 -6.00
CA ALA A 135 -9.27 11.44 -6.33
C ALA A 135 -9.51 12.29 -5.06
N ASN A 136 -10.17 11.72 -4.06
CA ASN A 136 -10.45 12.36 -2.77
C ASN A 136 -9.19 12.73 -2.00
N LEU A 137 -8.20 11.82 -1.95
CA LEU A 137 -6.93 12.06 -1.27
C LEU A 137 -6.06 13.11 -1.99
N LEU A 138 -6.09 13.15 -3.33
CA LEU A 138 -5.43 14.21 -4.11
C LEU A 138 -6.08 15.58 -3.89
N ASN A 139 -7.39 15.60 -3.62
CA ASN A 139 -8.17 16.81 -3.35
C ASN A 139 -8.26 17.17 -1.85
N GLY A 140 -7.60 16.41 -0.96
CA GLY A 140 -7.51 16.69 0.48
C GLY A 140 -8.78 16.44 1.30
N SER A 141 -9.74 15.65 0.79
CA SER A 141 -10.97 15.30 1.53
C SER A 141 -11.01 13.79 1.78
N LEU A 142 -11.01 13.35 3.05
CA LEU A 142 -11.21 11.95 3.39
C LEU A 142 -12.66 11.53 3.04
N PRO A 143 -12.90 10.37 2.42
CA PRO A 143 -14.25 9.86 2.27
C PRO A 143 -14.83 9.53 3.65
N SER A 144 -16.00 10.07 3.97
CA SER A 144 -16.80 9.62 5.10
C SER A 144 -17.26 8.18 4.85
N PRO A 145 -17.26 7.29 5.87
CA PRO A 145 -17.75 5.94 5.71
C PRO A 145 -19.21 5.96 5.28
N THR A 146 -19.54 5.18 4.26
CA THR A 146 -20.92 4.95 3.83
C THR A 146 -21.68 4.37 5.02
N GLN A 147 -22.61 5.13 5.59
CA GLN A 147 -23.54 4.60 6.58
C GLN A 147 -24.35 3.50 5.88
N PHE A 148 -24.08 2.24 6.21
CA PHE A 148 -24.99 1.15 5.90
C PHE A 148 -26.31 1.44 6.64
N GLU A 149 -27.29 1.99 5.90
CA GLU A 149 -28.68 2.00 6.34
C GLU A 149 -29.13 0.55 6.48
N GLY A 150 -29.14 0.08 7.72
CA GLY A 150 -29.84 -1.14 8.11
C GLY A 150 -31.31 -0.99 7.74
N ARG A 151 -31.71 -1.69 6.67
CA ARG A 151 -33.10 -1.95 6.35
C ARG A 151 -33.71 -2.71 7.53
N ARG A 152 -34.50 -2.01 8.34
CA ARG A 152 -35.44 -2.63 9.28
C ARG A 152 -36.64 -3.08 8.46
N ASP A 153 -36.82 -4.38 8.36
CA ASP A 153 -38.14 -5.00 8.23
C ASP A 153 -38.53 -5.54 9.61
#